data_AF-A0A7W1PHY2-F1
#
_entry.id   AF-A0A7W1PHY2-F1
#
_cell.length_a   1.000
_cell.length_b   1.000
_cell.length_c   1.000
_cell.angle_alpha   90.00
_cell.angle_beta   90.00
_cell.angle_gamma   90.00
#
_symmetry.space_group_name_H-M   'P 1'
#
loop_
_entity.id
_entity.type
_entity.pdbx_description
1 polymer ?
#
loop_
_entity_poly.entity_id
_entity_poly.type
_entity_poly.pdbx_seq_one_letter_code
_entity_poly.pdbx_strand_id
1 'polypeptide(L)'
;MKTFKSHDGTPWAVDVRSPGASNAMIVFRHPDGSTSRKDRYNWVLSDGPEARSVTGRLSRDKVLASLDDSRIAELFRRSMAVTRADSGALPRADAVMSRG
;
A
#
# COMPACT_ATOMS: atom_id res chain seq x y z
N MET A 1 11.07 7.78 -4.21
CA MET A 1 10.06 7.97 -3.14
C MET A 1 9.69 9.44 -3.10
N LYS A 2 8.44 9.78 -2.78
CA LYS A 2 7.99 11.17 -2.62
C LYS A 2 7.56 11.42 -1.17
N THR A 3 7.51 12.67 -0.73
CA THR A 3 6.97 13.04 0.58
C THR A 3 5.67 13.82 0.37
N PHE A 4 4.63 13.47 1.10
CA PHE A 4 3.31 14.09 1.05
C PHE A 4 2.94 14.60 2.44
N LYS A 5 2.52 15.85 2.53
CA LYS A 5 2.00 16.42 3.79
C LYS A 5 0.49 16.25 3.82
N SER A 6 0.00 15.47 4.78
CA SER A 6 -1.44 15.31 5.01
C SER A 6 -2.04 16.61 5.59
N HIS A 7 -3.37 16.73 5.57
CA HIS A 7 -4.09 17.93 6.03
C HIS A 7 -3.77 18.30 7.50
N ASP A 8 -3.50 17.30 8.32
CA ASP A 8 -3.10 17.39 9.73
C ASP A 8 -1.64 17.85 9.91
N GLY A 9 -0.91 18.02 8.81
CA GLY A 9 0.49 18.43 8.79
C GLY A 9 1.49 17.29 8.91
N THR A 10 1.04 16.05 9.05
CA THR A 10 1.90 14.86 9.16
C THR A 10 2.64 14.60 7.83
N PRO A 11 3.97 14.42 7.83
CA PRO A 11 4.74 14.12 6.61
C PRO A 11 4.78 12.61 6.33
N TRP A 12 4.05 12.16 5.31
CA TRP A 12 3.99 10.76 4.87
C TRP A 12 4.98 10.50 3.74
N ALA A 13 5.68 9.36 3.79
CA ALA A 13 6.48 8.91 2.66
C ALA A 13 5.62 8.08 1.71
N VAL A 14 5.63 8.44 0.42
CA VAL A 14 4.88 7.79 -0.66
C VAL A 14 5.81 6.88 -1.45
N ASP A 15 5.44 5.61 -1.49
CA ASP A 15 6.12 4.55 -2.22
C ASP A 15 5.18 3.86 -3.20
N VAL A 16 5.73 3.29 -4.27
CA VAL A 16 4.99 2.47 -5.23
C VAL A 16 5.53 1.06 -5.16
N ARG A 17 4.62 0.10 -4.96
CA ARG A 17 4.89 -1.33 -4.87
C ARG A 17 4.05 -2.09 -5.88
N SER A 18 4.50 -3.31 -6.17
CA SER A 18 3.82 -4.26 -7.06
C SER A 18 3.30 -3.63 -8.36
N PRO A 19 4.14 -2.93 -9.14
CA PRO A 19 3.68 -2.39 -10.42
C PRO A 19 3.43 -3.55 -11.40
N GLY A 20 2.17 -3.77 -11.73
CA GLY A 20 1.71 -4.67 -12.78
C GLY A 20 1.66 -3.96 -14.13
N ALA A 21 0.98 -4.61 -15.09
CA ALA A 21 0.78 -4.02 -16.41
C ALA A 21 -0.21 -2.84 -16.39
N SER A 22 -1.23 -2.89 -15.53
CA SER A 22 -2.32 -1.91 -15.49
C SER A 22 -2.66 -1.43 -14.07
N ASN A 23 -1.93 -1.90 -13.06
CA ASN A 23 -2.16 -1.52 -11.68
C ASN A 23 -0.84 -1.30 -10.93
N ALA A 24 -0.91 -0.48 -9.90
CA ALA A 24 0.18 -0.32 -8.95
C ALA A 24 -0.38 -0.04 -7.56
N MET A 25 0.32 -0.53 -6.53
CA MET A 25 -0.03 -0.26 -5.15
C MET A 25 0.76 0.95 -4.67
N ILE A 26 0.05 1.96 -4.19
CA ILE A 26 0.63 3.12 -3.52
C ILE A 26 0.64 2.85 -2.03
N VAL A 27 1.80 2.99 -1.39
CA VAL A 27 1.98 2.81 0.04
C VAL A 27 2.37 4.14 0.65
N PHE A 28 1.60 4.57 1.66
CA PHE A 28 1.84 5.74 2.48
C PHE A 28 2.41 5.28 3.81
N ARG A 29 3.66 5.64 4.08
CA ARG A 29 4.33 5.32 5.34
C ARG A 29 4.25 6.49 6.29
N HIS A 30 3.75 6.24 7.50
CA HIS A 30 3.72 7.23 8.55
C HIS A 30 5.16 7.45 9.07
N PRO A 31 5.54 8.67 9.50
CA PRO A 31 6.88 8.91 10.07
C PRO A 31 7.13 8.03 11.31
N ASP A 32 6.11 7.83 12.13
CA ASP A 32 6.13 6.89 13.27
C ASP A 32 5.75 5.43 12.88
N GLY A 33 5.82 5.09 11.59
CA GLY A 33 5.32 3.81 11.04
C GLY A 33 6.05 2.57 11.57
N SER A 34 7.29 2.72 12.05
CA SER A 34 8.06 1.65 12.70
C SER A 34 7.41 1.14 14.00
N THR A 35 6.56 1.95 14.65
CA THR A 35 5.91 1.63 15.93
C THR A 35 4.39 1.66 15.87
N SER A 36 3.79 2.42 14.95
CA SER A 36 2.41 2.89 15.13
C SER A 36 1.30 2.18 14.33
N ARG A 37 1.60 1.20 13.47
CA ARG A 37 0.57 0.53 12.61
C ARG A 37 -0.28 1.50 11.76
N LYS A 38 0.25 2.69 11.48
CA LYS A 38 -0.48 3.78 10.79
C LYS A 38 -0.27 3.79 9.29
N ASP A 39 0.58 2.91 8.75
CA ASP A 39 0.82 2.83 7.32
C ASP A 39 -0.50 2.57 6.58
N ARG A 40 -0.64 3.18 5.40
CA ARG A 40 -1.85 3.09 4.58
C ARG A 40 -1.46 2.68 3.17
N TYR A 41 -2.40 2.09 2.43
CA TYR A 41 -2.18 1.75 1.04
C TYR A 41 -3.42 2.06 0.20
N ASN A 42 -3.21 2.28 -1.09
CA ASN A 42 -4.29 2.38 -2.07
C ASN A 42 -3.84 1.75 -3.40
N TRP A 43 -4.79 1.26 -4.19
CA TRP A 43 -4.53 0.75 -5.52
C TRP A 43 -4.83 1.83 -6.56
N VAL A 44 -3.89 2.03 -7.48
CA VAL A 44 -4.09 2.83 -8.67
C VAL A 44 -4.26 1.89 -9.85
N LEU A 45 -5.35 2.08 -10.57
CA LEU A 45 -5.56 1.53 -11.91
C LEU A 45 -5.08 2.59 -12.91
N SER A 46 -4.24 2.19 -13.86
CA SER A 46 -3.89 3.04 -14.99
C SER A 46 -4.95 2.85 -16.07
N ASP A 47 -5.72 3.89 -16.38
CA ASP A 47 -6.74 3.91 -17.45
C ASP A 47 -6.20 4.50 -18.78
N GLY A 48 -4.89 4.78 -18.88
CA GLY A 48 -4.28 5.31 -20.10
C GLY A 48 -4.18 4.26 -21.23
N PRO A 49 -3.89 4.65 -22.48
CA PRO A 49 -3.73 3.71 -23.61
C PRO A 49 -2.65 2.64 -23.38
N GLU A 50 -1.71 2.86 -22.46
CA GLU A 50 -0.75 1.84 -21.99
C GLU A 50 -1.43 0.67 -21.23
N ALA A 51 -2.64 0.87 -20.68
CA ALA A 51 -3.46 -0.17 -20.05
C ALA A 51 -3.91 -1.28 -21.01
N ARG A 52 -3.80 -1.05 -22.32
CA ARG A 52 -4.05 -2.07 -23.37
C ARG A 52 -2.82 -2.92 -23.67
N SER A 53 -1.64 -2.58 -23.13
CA SER A 53 -0.40 -3.34 -23.32
C SER A 53 -0.04 -4.12 -22.06
N VAL A 54 -0.49 -5.37 -21.99
CA VAL A 54 -0.09 -6.37 -20.97
C VAL A 54 1.42 -6.65 -20.93
N THR A 55 2.17 -6.21 -21.93
CA THR A 55 3.63 -6.37 -22.05
C THR A 55 4.43 -5.18 -21.49
N GLY A 56 3.80 -4.03 -21.26
CA GLY A 56 4.43 -2.85 -20.67
C GLY A 56 4.37 -2.94 -19.15
N ARG A 57 5.47 -3.31 -18.49
CA ARG A 57 5.54 -3.15 -17.02
C ARG A 57 5.55 -1.65 -16.72
N LEU A 58 4.56 -1.17 -15.97
CA LEU A 58 4.63 0.17 -15.39
C LEU A 58 5.91 0.25 -14.55
N SER A 59 6.77 1.23 -14.82
CA SER A 59 7.93 1.44 -13.96
C SER A 59 7.50 2.23 -12.73
N ARG A 60 8.08 1.86 -11.57
CA ARG A 60 7.86 2.58 -10.30
C ARG A 60 8.04 4.09 -10.46
N ASP A 61 9.07 4.50 -11.20
CA ASP A 61 9.40 5.91 -11.38
C ASP A 61 8.39 6.65 -12.27
N LYS A 62 7.85 6.01 -13.32
CA LYS A 62 6.80 6.60 -14.15
C LYS A 62 5.50 6.80 -13.35
N VAL A 63 5.12 5.80 -12.56
CA VAL A 63 3.94 5.91 -11.68
C VAL A 63 4.16 7.02 -10.66
N LEU A 64 5.30 7.04 -9.97
CA LEU A 64 5.63 8.12 -9.02
C LEU A 64 5.64 9.50 -9.69
N ALA A 65 6.16 9.62 -10.91
CA ALA A 65 6.20 10.88 -11.65
C ALA A 65 4.79 11.38 -12.01
N SER A 66 3.87 10.47 -12.37
CA SER A 66 2.47 10.81 -12.70
C SER A 66 1.61 11.25 -11.51
N LEU A 67 2.06 10.95 -10.28
CA LEU A 67 1.35 11.32 -9.06
C LEU A 67 1.69 12.76 -8.67
N ASP A 68 0.79 13.69 -9.00
CA ASP A 68 0.79 15.05 -8.47
C ASP A 68 0.18 15.12 -7.06
N ASP A 69 0.32 16.26 -6.39
CA ASP A 69 -0.11 16.42 -5.01
C ASP A 69 -1.62 16.24 -4.84
N SER A 70 -2.42 16.69 -5.81
CA SER A 70 -3.87 16.55 -5.84
C SER A 70 -4.29 15.08 -5.89
N ARG A 71 -3.66 14.30 -6.77
CA ARG A 71 -3.90 12.87 -6.93
C ARG A 71 -3.42 12.08 -5.71
N ILE A 72 -2.26 12.44 -5.16
CA ILE A 72 -1.75 11.85 -3.92
C ILE A 72 -2.74 12.09 -2.76
N ALA A 73 -3.26 13.32 -2.61
CA ALA A 73 -4.25 13.64 -1.59
C ALA A 73 -5.56 12.86 -1.78
N GLU A 74 -6.04 12.71 -3.01
CA GLU A 74 -7.22 11.90 -3.31
C GLU A 74 -7.01 10.42 -2.94
N LEU A 75 -5.89 9.85 -3.35
CA LEU A 75 -5.52 8.47 -3.05
C LEU A 75 -5.33 8.27 -1.55
N PHE A 76 -4.76 9.24 -0.85
CA PHE A 76 -4.59 9.20 0.60
C PHE A 76 -5.95 9.20 1.32
N ARG A 77 -6.89 10.06 0.92
CA ARG A 77 -8.26 10.08 1.51
C ARG A 77 -8.99 8.75 1.34
N ARG A 78 -8.77 8.06 0.21
CA ARG A 78 -9.38 6.76 -0.10
C ARG A 78 -8.55 5.56 0.35
N SER A 79 -7.39 5.80 0.97
CA SER A 79 -6.46 4.73 1.34
C SER A 79 -6.99 3.90 2.52
N MET A 80 -6.64 2.62 2.53
CA MET A 80 -6.95 1.67 3.58
C MET A 80 -5.76 1.53 4.53
N ALA A 81 -6.02 1.30 5.82
CA ALA A 81 -4.94 1.02 6.78
C ALA A 81 -4.28 -0.33 6.45
N VAL A 82 -2.95 -0.39 6.52
CA VAL A 82 -2.21 -1.64 6.42
C VAL A 82 -2.45 -2.42 7.72
N THR A 83 -3.40 -3.34 7.72
CA THR A 83 -3.55 -4.30 8.81
C THR A 83 -2.46 -5.35 8.64
N ARG A 84 -1.57 -5.50 9.63
CA ARG A 84 -0.79 -6.74 9.71
C ARG A 84 -1.81 -7.83 10.00
N ALA A 85 -1.84 -8.91 9.21
CA ALA A 85 -2.49 -10.12 9.68
C ALA A 85 -1.86 -10.41 11.05
N ASP A 86 -2.67 -10.35 12.11
CA ASP A 86 -2.25 -10.92 13.37
C ASP A 86 -1.81 -12.35 13.00
N SER A 87 -0.58 -12.71 13.32
CA SER A 87 -0.18 -14.11 13.29
C SER A 87 -0.94 -14.79 14.43
N GLY A 88 -2.25 -14.89 14.27
CA GLY A 88 -3.17 -15.48 15.21
C GLY A 88 -2.79 -16.95 15.29
N ALA A 89 -2.22 -17.30 16.45
CA ALA A 89 -2.43 -18.56 17.14
C ALA A 89 -2.92 -19.70 16.21
N LEU A 90 -1.99 -20.42 15.59
CA LEU A 90 -2.25 -21.83 15.38
C LEU A 90 -2.50 -22.41 16.78
N PRO A 91 -3.65 -23.05 17.06
CA PRO A 91 -3.80 -23.78 18.31
C PRO A 91 -2.67 -24.82 18.34
N ARG A 92 -1.86 -24.78 19.41
CA ARG A 92 -0.88 -25.85 19.67
C ARG A 92 -1.64 -27.17 19.60
N ALA A 93 -1.19 -28.08 18.74
CA ALA A 93 -1.79 -29.40 18.55
C ALA A 93 -1.47 -30.36 19.73
N ASP A 94 -1.59 -29.87 20.98
CA ASP A 94 -1.31 -30.62 22.21
C ASP A 94 -2.52 -30.55 23.14
N ALA A 95 -3.66 -31.10 22.69
CA ALA A 95 -4.82 -31.32 23.57
C ALA A 95 -5.81 -32.37 23.02
N VAL A 96 -5.32 -33.47 22.46
CA VAL A 96 -6.13 -34.71 22.35
C VAL A 96 -5.14 -35.85 22.50
N MET A 97 -5.16 -36.48 23.67
CA MET A 97 -4.80 -37.89 23.94
C MET A 97 -4.80 -38.07 25.47
N SER A 98 -6.00 -38.02 26.05
CA SER A 98 -6.30 -38.64 27.33
C SER A 98 -7.79 -38.92 27.36
N ARG A 99 -8.15 -40.06 26.79
CA ARG A 99 -9.31 -40.90 27.11
C ARG A 99 -9.20 -42.18 26.28
N GLY A 100 -9.13 -43.31 26.98
CA GLY A 100 -9.01 -44.65 26.43
C GLY A 100 -8.06 -45.48 27.26
#